data_AF-A0A6G0Q7K1-F1
#
_entry.id   AF-A0A6G0Q7K1-F1
#
_cell.length_a   1.000
_cell.length_b   1.000
_cell.length_c   1.000
_cell.angle_alpha   90.00
_cell.angle_beta   90.00
_cell.angle_gamma   90.00
#
_symmetry.space_group_name_H-M   'P 1'
#
loop_
_entity.id
_entity.type
_entity.pdbx_description
1 polymer ?
#
loop_
_entity_poly.entity_id
_entity_poly.type
_entity_poly.pdbx_seq_one_letter_code
_entity_poly.pdbx_strand_id
1 'polypeptide(L)' 'MVLAPRPRHATFTPAQVAGFYFRPCRDDMDETISEYFRCRCGT' A
#
# COMPACT_ATOMS: atom_id res chain seq x y z
N MET A 1 -5.18 -6.58 -29.42
CA MET A 1 -4.66 -6.31 -28.06
C MET A 1 -3.36 -5.54 -28.21
N VAL A 2 -3.24 -4.35 -27.62
CA VAL A 2 -2.03 -3.53 -27.71
C VAL A 2 -1.09 -3.91 -26.56
N LEU A 3 0.15 -4.27 -26.88
CA LEU A 3 1.19 -4.50 -25.88
C LEU A 3 1.68 -3.14 -25.35
N ALA A 4 1.35 -2.84 -24.10
CA ALA A 4 1.92 -1.69 -23.41
C ALA A 4 3.42 -1.96 -23.14
N PRO A 5 4.34 -1.09 -23.61
CA PRO A 5 5.76 -1.26 -23.31
C PRO A 5 5.98 -1.11 -21.80
N ARG A 6 6.45 -2.17 -21.15
CA ARG A 6 6.77 -2.15 -19.73
C ARG A 6 8.14 -1.47 -19.54
N PRO A 7 8.25 -0.44 -18.69
CA PRO A 7 9.53 0.18 -18.38
C PRO A 7 10.52 -0.86 -17.85
N ARG A 8 11.79 -0.79 -18.29
CA ARG A 8 12.86 -1.69 -17.81
C ARG A 8 13.17 -1.48 -16.33
N HIS A 9 12.91 -0.27 -15.84
CA HIS A 9 13.06 0.11 -14.43
C HIS A 9 11.76 0.72 -13.94
N ALA A 10 11.37 0.35 -12.71
CA ALA A 10 10.23 0.96 -12.05
C ALA A 10 10.55 2.43 -11.74
N THR A 11 9.63 3.34 -12.06
CA THR A 11 9.74 4.76 -11.68
C THR A 11 9.66 4.95 -10.17
N PHE A 12 8.93 4.07 -9.49
CA PHE A 12 8.72 4.11 -8.04
C PHE A 12 9.06 2.77 -7.40
N THR A 13 9.58 2.82 -6.18
CA THR A 13 9.80 1.61 -5.38
C THR A 13 8.46 1.09 -4.85
N PRO A 14 8.35 -0.22 -4.54
CA PRO A 14 7.16 -0.76 -3.90
C PRO A 14 6.76 -0.01 -2.63
N ALA A 15 7.72 0.49 -1.85
CA ALA A 15 7.48 1.29 -0.65
C ALA A 15 6.84 2.66 -0.96
N GLN A 16 7.28 3.32 -2.04
CA GLN A 16 6.70 4.60 -2.48
C GLN A 16 5.25 4.42 -2.96
N VAL A 17 5.01 3.39 -3.77
CA VAL A 17 3.65 3.05 -4.24
C VAL A 17 2.77 2.69 -3.05
N ALA A 18 3.32 1.91 -2.11
CA ALA A 18 2.55 1.47 -0.95
C ALA A 18 2.16 2.63 -0.04
N GLY A 19 3.09 3.54 0.27
CA GLY A 19 2.79 4.72 1.08
C GLY A 19 1.85 5.73 0.40
N PHE A 20 1.76 5.72 -0.93
CA PHE A 20 0.84 6.59 -1.67
C PHE A 20 -0.59 6.04 -1.68
N TYR A 21 -0.76 4.76 -2.01
CA TYR A 21 -2.09 4.16 -2.18
C TYR A 21 -2.65 3.51 -0.91
N PHE A 22 -1.80 2.92 -0.08
CA PHE A 22 -2.22 2.27 1.14
C PHE A 22 -1.93 3.20 2.32
N ARG A 23 -2.99 3.79 2.85
CA ARG A 23 -2.93 4.47 4.13
C ARG A 23 -3.07 3.41 5.24
N PRO A 24 -2.10 3.27 6.15
CA PRO A 24 -2.22 2.33 7.27
C PRO A 24 -3.49 2.62 8.08
N CYS A 25 -4.14 1.58 8.59
CA CYS A 25 -5.22 1.75 9.55
C CYS A 25 -4.71 2.54 10.77
N ARG A 26 -5.53 3.46 11.25
CA ARG A 26 -5.24 4.29 12.41
C ARG A 26 -6.31 4.15 13.46
N ASP A 27 -5.93 4.29 14.72
CA ASP A 27 -6.85 4.28 15.84
C ASP A 27 -7.49 5.66 16.08
N ASP A 28 -8.30 5.75 17.13
CA ASP A 28 -9.00 6.98 17.52
C ASP A 28 -8.05 8.11 17.94
N MET A 29 -6.77 7.80 18.17
CA MET A 29 -5.71 8.74 18.54
C MET A 29 -4.78 9.07 17.35
N ASP A 30 -5.15 8.67 16.12
CA ASP A 30 -4.36 8.78 14.88
C ASP A 30 -3.02 8.01 14.91
N GLU A 31 -2.83 7.09 15.87
CA GLU A 31 -1.65 6.23 15.90
C GLU A 31 -1.77 5.11 14.86
N THR A 32 -0.63 4.76 14.25
CA THR A 32 -0.62 3.70 13.24
C THR A 32 -0.83 2.36 13.91
N ILE A 33 -1.91 1.66 13.55
CA ILE A 33 -2.22 0.35 14.09
C ILE A 33 -1.17 -0.65 13.58
N SER A 34 -0.44 -1.24 14.52
CA SER A 34 0.53 -2.31 14.22
C SER A 34 -0.16 -3.46 13.49
N GLU A 35 0.58 -4.11 12.61
CA GLU A 35 0.08 -5.20 11.77
C GLU A 35 -0.57 -6.33 12.57
N TYR A 36 -0.10 -6.55 13.80
CA TYR A 36 -0.68 -7.52 14.73
C TYR A 36 -2.12 -7.21 15.14
N PHE A 37 -2.47 -5.93 15.28
CA PHE A 37 -3.80 -5.47 15.71
C PHE A 37 -4.70 -5.05 14.54
N ARG A 38 -4.22 -5.16 13.29
CA ARG A 38 -5.03 -4.82 12.12
C ARG A 38 -6.26 -5.72 12.08
N CYS A 39 -7.43 -5.09 12.08
CA CYS A 39 -8.70 -5.78 11.94
C CYS A 39 -8.71 -6.51 10.58
N ARG A 40 -8.78 -7.84 10.60
CA ARG A 40 -8.92 -8.65 9.38
C ARG A 40 -10.38 -8.70 8.97
N CYS A 41 -10.91 -7.57 8.53
CA CYS A 41 -12.25 -7.53 7.96
C CYS A 41 -12.16 -7.98 6.49
N GLY A 42 -12.71 -9.16 6.18
CA GLY A 42 -12.95 -9.61 4.81
C GLY A 42 -11.97 -10.66 4.26
N THR A 43 -12.13 -11.91 4.69
CA THR A 43 -12.01 -13.02 3.72
C THR A 43 -13.28 -13.10 2.89
#